data_AF-A0A354CQ92-F1
#
_entry.id   AF-A0A354CQ92-F1
#
_cell.length_a   1.000
_cell.length_b   1.000
_cell.length_c   1.000
_cell.angle_alpha   90.00
_cell.angle_beta   90.00
_cell.angle_gamma   90.00
#
_symmetry.space_group_name_H-M   'P 1'
#
loop_
_entity.id
_entity.type
_entity.pdbx_description
1 polymer ?
#
loop_
_entity_poly.entity_id
_entity_poly.type
_entity_poly.pdbx_seq_one_letter_code
_entity_poly.pdbx_strand_id
1 'polypeptide(L)' 'MYESKPYYYGTGRRKHSVARVRVYPGSGKITINNRDIDDYFGLDTLKLITRQPLALTGTTEKFDIICTVAGGGVTGQA' A
#
# COMPACT_ATOMS: atom_id res chain seq x y z
N MET A 1 -9.61 17.64 -19.31
CA MET A 1 -10.50 16.49 -19.00
C MET A 1 -9.83 15.74 -17.86
N TYR A 2 -10.20 15.99 -16.61
CA TYR A 2 -9.63 15.24 -15.47
C TYR A 2 -10.56 14.07 -15.21
N GLU A 3 -10.14 12.89 -15.63
CA GLU A 3 -10.86 11.66 -15.34
C GLU A 3 -10.73 11.37 -13.84
N SER A 4 -11.75 11.75 -13.05
CA SER A 4 -11.77 11.45 -11.62
C SER A 4 -12.11 9.98 -11.44
N LYS A 5 -11.10 9.11 -11.56
CA LYS A 5 -11.26 7.71 -11.20
C LYS A 5 -11.67 7.65 -9.72
N PRO A 6 -12.81 7.02 -9.38
CA PRO A 6 -13.23 6.89 -7.99
C PRO A 6 -12.16 6.09 -7.25
N TYR A 7 -11.66 6.66 -6.15
CA TYR A 7 -10.67 6.03 -5.29
C TYR A 7 -11.21 5.92 -3.87
N TYR A 8 -10.90 4.81 -3.23
CA TYR A 8 -11.14 4.66 -1.79
C TYR A 8 -9.93 5.20 -1.05
N TYR A 9 -10.20 6.06 -0.08
CA TYR A 9 -9.16 6.64 0.77
C TYR A 9 -9.16 5.93 2.13
N GLY A 10 -7.99 5.45 2.54
CA GLY A 10 -7.75 4.86 3.85
C GLY A 10 -6.52 5.47 4.51
N THR A 11 -6.49 5.49 5.83
CA THR A 11 -5.31 5.89 6.60
C THR A 11 -4.95 4.83 7.61
N GLY A 12 -3.69 4.40 7.63
CA GLY A 12 -3.12 3.52 8.65
C GLY A 12 -2.16 4.28 9.54
N ARG A 13 -2.14 3.98 10.84
CA ARG A 13 -1.19 4.57 11.80
C ARG A 13 -0.63 3.47 12.67
N ARG A 14 0.70 3.39 12.80
CA ARG A 14 1.38 2.42 13.67
C ARG A 14 2.59 3.07 14.32
N LYS A 15 2.64 3.06 15.65
CA LYS A 15 3.67 3.75 16.44
C LYS A 15 3.79 5.23 16.04
N HIS A 16 4.87 5.59 15.33
CA HIS A 16 5.13 6.94 14.81
C HIS A 16 4.98 7.05 13.28
N SER A 17 4.54 5.98 12.61
CA SER A 17 4.36 5.92 11.17
C SER A 17 2.92 6.24 10.79
N VAL A 18 2.73 7.07 9.77
CA VAL A 18 1.43 7.39 9.18
C VAL A 18 1.44 7.00 7.71
N ALA A 19 0.56 6.07 7.35
CA ALA A 19 0.33 5.61 5.98
C ALA A 19 -0.99 6.18 5.46
N ARG A 20 -0.95 6.77 4.27
CA ARG A 20 -2.14 7.21 3.51
C ARG A 20 -2.26 6.33 2.30
N VAL A 21 -3.37 5.63 2.18
CA VAL A 21 -3.61 4.62 1.14
C VAL A 21 -4.73 5.12 0.24
N ARG A 22 -4.49 5.13 -1.06
CA ARG A 22 -5.50 5.37 -2.09
C ARG A 22 -5.64 4.09 -2.89
N VAL A 23 -6.84 3.53 -2.89
CA VAL A 23 -7.17 2.28 -3.59
C VAL A 23 -7.99 2.63 -4.82
N TYR A 24 -7.53 2.21 -5.97
CA TYR A 24 -8.20 2.36 -7.25
C TYR A 24 -8.61 0.97 -7.76
N PRO A 25 -9.77 0.81 -8.41
CA PRO A 25 -10.08 -0.42 -9.14
C PRO A 25 -9.09 -0.57 -10.31
N GLY A 26 -8.39 -1.71 -10.40
CA GLY A 26 -7.23 -1.86 -11.28
C GLY A 26 -6.62 -3.25 -11.34
N SER A 27 -5.32 -3.34 -11.62
CA SER A 27 -4.60 -4.59 -11.96
C SER A 27 -3.81 -5.22 -10.81
N GLY A 28 -3.92 -4.71 -9.58
CA GLY A 28 -3.18 -5.24 -8.43
C GLY A 28 -1.82 -4.58 -8.18
N LYS A 29 -1.53 -3.44 -8.81
CA LYS A 29 -0.24 -2.77 -8.64
C LYS A 29 -0.16 -2.05 -7.30
N ILE A 30 0.84 -2.37 -6.49
CA ILE A 30 1.08 -1.72 -5.19
C ILE A 30 2.31 -0.82 -5.30
N THR A 31 2.13 0.46 -5.00
CA THR A 31 3.22 1.44 -4.99
C THR A 31 3.29 2.12 -3.63
N ILE A 32 4.50 2.31 -3.12
CA ILE A 32 4.79 2.95 -1.83
C ILE A 32 5.76 4.11 -2.06
N ASN A 33 5.36 5.33 -1.73
CA ASN A 33 6.18 6.54 -1.93
C ASN A 33 6.77 6.64 -3.35
N ASN A 34 5.95 6.34 -4.37
CA ASN A 34 6.32 6.30 -5.79
C ASN A 34 7.36 5.23 -6.18
N ARG A 35 7.65 4.27 -5.29
CA ARG A 35 8.51 3.11 -5.54
C ARG A 35 7.68 1.83 -5.51
N ASP A 36 8.18 0.78 -6.11
CA ASP A 36 7.53 -0.53 -6.03
C ASP A 36 7.69 -1.13 -4.63
N ILE A 37 6.80 -2.05 -4.25
CA ILE A 37 6.85 -2.69 -2.93
C ILE A 37 8.15 -3.48 -2.75
N ASP A 38 8.68 -4.03 -3.85
CA ASP A 38 9.93 -4.80 -3.87
C ASP A 38 11.16 -3.91 -3.62
N ASP A 39 11.16 -2.69 -4.15
CA ASP A 39 12.24 -1.71 -3.96
C ASP A 39 12.18 -1.01 -2.59
N TYR A 40 10.96 -0.90 -2.02
CA TYR A 40 10.75 -0.20 -0.76
C TYR A 40 11.06 -1.07 0.46
N PHE A 41 10.61 -2.32 0.43
CA PHE A 41 10.87 -3.28 1.50
C PHE A 41 11.98 -4.25 1.07
N GLY A 42 13.21 -3.97 1.49
CA GLY A 42 14.35 -4.87 1.27
C GLY A 42 14.27 -6.22 2.00
N LEU A 43 13.27 -6.43 2.87
CA LEU A 43 13.01 -7.72 3.53
C LEU A 43 11.72 -8.34 2.99
N ASP A 44 11.80 -9.60 2.54
CA ASP A 44 10.65 -10.35 2.05
C ASP A 44 9.58 -10.60 3.12
N THR A 45 9.96 -10.65 4.40
CA THR A 45 9.02 -10.79 5.52
C THR A 45 8.02 -9.63 5.57
N LEU A 46 8.48 -8.40 5.30
CA LEU A 46 7.62 -7.21 5.34
C LEU A 46 6.64 -7.21 4.16
N LYS A 47 7.10 -7.66 2.98
CA LYS A 47 6.24 -7.84 1.80
C LYS A 47 5.09 -8.80 2.09
N LEU A 48 5.38 -9.91 2.78
CA LEU A 48 4.40 -10.93 3.11
C LEU A 48 3.33 -10.38 4.07
N ILE A 49 3.74 -9.60 5.08
CA ILE A 49 2.81 -8.93 6.02
C ILE A 49 1.92 -7.93 5.29
N THR A 50 2.45 -7.11 4.39
CA THR A 50 1.65 -6.15 3.61
C THR A 50 0.68 -6.84 2.64
N ARG A 51 1.04 -8.01 2.11
CA ARG A 51 0.20 -8.80 1.20
C ARG A 51 -0.86 -9.66 1.91
N GLN A 52 -0.68 -10.02 3.18
CA GLN A 52 -1.65 -10.81 3.96
C GLN A 52 -3.10 -10.29 3.93
N PRO A 53 -3.40 -8.99 4.18
CA PRO A 53 -4.78 -8.50 4.13
C PRO A 53 -5.41 -8.58 2.73
N LEU A 54 -4.60 -8.46 1.68
CA LEU A 54 -5.04 -8.59 0.29
C LEU A 54 -5.28 -10.05 -0.11
N ALA A 55 -4.43 -10.95 0.37
CA ALA A 55 -4.59 -12.38 0.20
C ALA A 55 -5.84 -12.90 0.93
N LEU A 56 -6.10 -12.43 2.16
CA LEU A 56 -7.29 -12.80 2.93
C LEU A 56 -8.59 -12.39 2.23
N THR A 57 -8.60 -11.23 1.60
CA THR A 57 -9.78 -10.68 0.92
C THR A 57 -9.92 -11.16 -0.52
N GLY A 58 -8.95 -11.93 -1.05
CA GLY A 58 -8.97 -12.41 -2.43
C GLY A 58 -8.97 -11.29 -3.47
N THR A 59 -8.46 -10.11 -3.10
CA THR A 59 -8.54 -8.88 -3.90
C THR A 59 -7.21 -8.40 -4.43
N THR A 60 -6.18 -9.24 -4.32
CA THR A 60 -4.80 -8.97 -4.73
C THR A 60 -4.66 -8.45 -6.17
N GLU A 61 -5.53 -8.88 -7.09
CA GLU A 61 -5.44 -8.53 -8.52
C GLU A 61 -6.49 -7.51 -8.99
N LYS A 62 -7.38 -7.06 -8.10
CA LYS A 62 -8.54 -6.24 -8.49
C LYS A 62 -8.37 -4.75 -8.19
N PHE A 63 -7.35 -4.41 -7.41
CA PHE A 63 -7.17 -3.05 -6.91
C PHE A 63 -5.72 -2.60 -7.01
N ASP A 64 -5.51 -1.43 -7.61
CA ASP A 64 -4.25 -0.72 -7.55
C ASP A 64 -4.18 0.10 -6.28
N ILE A 65 -3.05 0.01 -5.57
CA ILE A 65 -2.86 0.63 -4.27
C ILE A 65 -1.71 1.61 -4.36
N ILE A 66 -2.00 2.87 -4.10
CA ILE A 66 -1.00 3.93 -3.97
C ILE A 66 -0.92 4.31 -2.50
N CYS A 67 0.19 3.93 -1.86
CA CYS A 67 0.46 4.23 -0.47
C CYS A 67 1.52 5.33 -0.36
N THR A 68 1.28 6.31 0.50
CA THR A 68 2.27 7.32 0.89
C THR A 68 2.50 7.18 2.39
N VAL A 69 3.73 6.89 2.78
CA VAL A 69 4.09 6.62 4.18
C VAL A 69 5.08 7.66 4.64
N ALA A 70 4.84 8.23 5.82
CA ALA A 70 5.72 9.20 6.45
C ALA A 70 5.92 8.87 7.93
N GLY A 71 7.16 9.02 8.42
CA GLY A 71 7.54 8.77 9.81
C GLY A 71 7.85 7.31 10.14
N GLY A 72 8.51 7.10 11.27
CA GLY A 72 8.93 5.77 11.75
C GLY A 72 10.07 5.13 10.96
N GLY A 73 10.33 3.84 11.22
CA GLY A 73 11.29 3.00 10.49
C GLY A 73 10.58 1.89 9.71
N VAL A 74 11.31 1.19 8.83
CA VAL A 74 10.79 0.15 7.90
C VAL A 74 9.86 -0.88 8.56
N THR A 75 10.16 -1.33 9.78
CA THR A 75 9.34 -2.31 10.51
C THR A 75 8.06 -1.74 11.10
N GLY A 76 8.00 -0.43 11.33
CA GLY A 76 6.79 0.26 11.78
C GLY A 76 5.91 0.77 10.63
N GLN A 77 6.40 0.68 9.39
CA GLN A 77 5.68 1.10 8.19
C GLN A 77 5.01 -0.07 7.44
N ALA A 78 5.48 -1.30 7.66
CA ALA A 78 4.83 -2.53 7.23
C ALA A 78 3.74 -2.97 8.21
#